data_AF-A0A938N132-F1
#
_entry.id   AF-A0A938N132-F1
#
_cell.length_a   1.000
_cell.length_b   1.000
_cell.length_c   1.000
_cell.angle_alpha   90.00
_cell.angle_beta   90.00
_cell.angle_gamma   90.00
#
_symmetry.space_group_name_H-M   'P 1'
#
loop_
_entity.id
_entity.type
_entity.pdbx_description
1 polymer ?
#
loop_
_entity_poly.entity_id
_entity_poly.type
_entity_poly.pdbx_seq_one_letter_code
_entity_poly.pdbx_strand_id
1 'polypeptide(L)'
;GGTEGGLDQVPGKELSPTVAALVSEAYEQLLGSLGDETLQTIARWKLEGCENREIADRVGLSLRSVERKLKVIRELWQERR
;
A
#
# COMPACT_ATOMS: atom_id res chain seq x y z
N GLY A 1 39.36 -21.90 -3.02
CA GLY A 1 38.92 -21.24 -4.25
C GLY A 1 37.42 -21.11 -4.18
N GLY A 2 36.92 -19.87 -4.11
CA GLY A 2 35.49 -19.60 -4.18
C GLY A 2 35.04 -19.41 -5.61
N THR A 3 33.73 -19.55 -5.81
CA THR A 3 32.90 -18.92 -6.85
C THR A 3 31.47 -18.89 -6.29
N GLU A 4 30.99 -17.74 -5.81
CA GLU A 4 30.10 -16.80 -6.53
C GLU A 4 28.63 -17.04 -6.10
N GLY A 5 28.05 -16.25 -5.19
CA GLY A 5 27.76 -14.83 -5.38
C GLY A 5 26.33 -14.75 -5.94
N GLY A 6 25.29 -14.77 -5.09
CA GLY A 6 24.79 -13.56 -4.46
C GLY A 6 23.53 -13.13 -5.21
N LEU A 7 22.35 -13.28 -4.60
CA LEU A 7 21.08 -12.74 -5.08
C LEU A 7 21.05 -11.20 -4.90
N ASP A 8 22.18 -10.54 -5.12
CA ASP A 8 22.48 -9.18 -4.66
C ASP A 8 22.41 -8.16 -5.80
N GLN A 9 21.67 -8.44 -6.86
CA GLN A 9 21.41 -7.45 -7.90
C GLN A 9 20.00 -7.64 -8.41
N VAL A 10 19.01 -7.22 -7.62
CA VAL A 10 17.80 -6.64 -8.19
C VAL A 10 18.17 -5.17 -8.38
N PRO A 11 18.57 -4.72 -9.59
CA PRO A 11 18.63 -3.30 -9.84
C PRO A 11 17.26 -2.75 -9.48
N GLY A 12 17.20 -1.66 -8.71
CA GLY A 12 15.99 -0.85 -8.60
C GLY A 12 15.57 -0.52 -10.02
N LYS A 13 14.69 -1.34 -10.58
CA LYS A 13 14.26 -1.27 -11.96
C LYS A 13 13.55 0.07 -12.03
N GLU A 14 14.20 1.07 -12.60
CA GLU A 14 13.47 2.23 -13.10
C GLU A 14 12.37 1.64 -13.98
N LEU A 15 11.14 1.66 -13.45
CA LEU A 15 9.99 1.24 -14.22
C LEU A 15 9.98 2.16 -15.43
N SER A 16 9.88 1.58 -16.63
CA SER A 16 9.68 2.38 -17.84
C SER A 16 8.55 3.39 -17.56
N PRO A 17 8.65 4.64 -18.04
CA PRO A 17 7.63 5.66 -17.77
C PRO A 17 6.21 5.20 -18.09
N THR A 18 6.04 4.37 -19.13
CA THR A 18 4.75 3.74 -19.45
C THR A 18 4.27 2.79 -18.35
N VAL A 19 5.16 1.97 -17.79
CA VAL A 19 4.82 1.04 -16.71
C VAL A 19 4.54 1.81 -15.41
N ALA A 20 5.33 2.84 -15.11
CA ALA A 20 5.10 3.70 -13.95
C ALA A 20 3.71 4.37 -14.02
N ALA A 21 3.31 4.88 -15.19
CA ALA A 21 1.99 5.48 -15.38
C ALA A 21 0.85 4.47 -15.17
N LEU A 22 0.98 3.25 -15.71
CA LEU A 22 -0.01 2.18 -15.52
C LEU A 22 -0.17 1.78 -14.04
N VAL A 23 0.95 1.66 -13.32
CA VAL A 23 0.93 1.33 -11.89
C VAL A 23 0.29 2.45 -11.07
N SER A 24 0.65 3.71 -11.35
CA SER A 24 0.04 4.86 -10.68
C SER A 24 -1.46 4.93 -10.94
N GLU A 25 -1.91 4.70 -12.18
CA GLU A 25 -3.34 4.68 -12.49
C GLU A 25 -4.07 3.55 -11.75
N ALA A 26 -3.54 2.33 -11.77
CA ALA A 26 -4.11 1.21 -11.04
C ALA A 26 -4.15 1.46 -9.53
N TYR A 27 -3.11 2.09 -8.98
CA TYR A 27 -3.04 2.47 -7.58
C TYR A 27 -4.11 3.50 -7.19
N GLU A 28 -4.27 4.56 -7.98
CA GLU A 28 -5.31 5.58 -7.78
C GLU A 28 -6.72 4.98 -7.92
N GLN A 29 -6.95 4.08 -8.89
CA GLN A 29 -8.23 3.38 -9.03
C GLN A 29 -8.53 2.46 -7.83
N LEU A 30 -7.51 1.78 -7.30
CA LEU A 30 -7.65 0.92 -6.12
C LEU A 30 -7.93 1.73 -4.86
N LEU A 31 -7.29 2.89 -4.67
CA LEU A 31 -7.60 3.77 -3.55
C LEU A 31 -8.99 4.40 -3.72
N GLY A 32 -9.30 4.91 -4.92
CA GLY A 32 -10.60 5.48 -5.25
C GLY A 32 -11.77 4.52 -5.03
N SER A 33 -11.52 3.21 -5.00
CA SER A 33 -12.52 2.19 -4.67
C SER A 33 -13.14 2.33 -3.29
N LEU A 34 -12.39 2.91 -2.35
CA LEU A 34 -12.73 2.86 -0.92
C LEU A 34 -13.81 3.87 -0.55
N GLY A 35 -14.09 4.85 -1.43
CA GLY A 35 -15.19 5.81 -1.28
C GLY A 35 -15.06 6.81 -0.11
N ASP A 36 -14.09 6.62 0.77
CA ASP A 36 -13.85 7.45 1.96
C ASP A 36 -12.38 7.87 2.03
N GLU A 37 -12.13 9.17 2.20
CA GLU A 37 -10.78 9.76 2.22
C GLU A 37 -9.94 9.25 3.40
N THR A 38 -10.57 8.94 4.53
CA THR A 38 -9.86 8.35 5.68
C THR A 38 -9.43 6.92 5.37
N LEU A 39 -10.28 6.11 4.74
CA LEU A 39 -9.92 4.77 4.28
C LEU A 39 -8.80 4.81 3.24
N GLN A 40 -8.85 5.75 2.29
CA GLN A 40 -7.78 5.97 1.31
C GLN A 40 -6.45 6.31 1.97
N THR A 41 -6.46 7.25 2.92
CA THR A 41 -5.26 7.65 3.66
C THR A 41 -4.66 6.48 4.43
N ILE A 42 -5.48 5.73 5.16
CA ILE A 42 -5.05 4.55 5.91
C ILE A 42 -4.49 3.47 4.97
N ALA A 43 -5.15 3.20 3.84
CA ALA A 43 -4.71 2.23 2.84
C ALA A 43 -3.36 2.63 2.22
N ARG A 44 -3.18 3.91 1.87
CA ARG A 44 -1.93 4.46 1.32
C ARG A 44 -0.76 4.18 2.25
N TRP A 45 -0.84 4.63 3.49
CA TRP A 45 0.22 4.40 4.48
C TRP A 45 0.47 2.91 4.72
N LYS A 46 -0.60 2.08 4.69
CA LYS A 46 -0.43 0.65 4.89
C LYS A 46 0.32 -0.02 3.73
N LEU A 47 0.05 0.38 2.49
CA LEU A 47 0.75 -0.11 1.30
C LEU A 47 2.20 0.38 1.24
N GLU A 48 2.50 1.55 1.80
CA GLU A 48 3.87 2.05 1.98
C GLU A 48 4.65 1.33 3.09
N GLY A 49 3.99 0.43 3.85
CA GLY A 49 4.63 -0.41 4.86
C GLY A 49 4.60 0.15 6.28
N CYS A 50 3.81 1.20 6.56
CA CYS A 50 3.70 1.74 7.92
C CYS A 50 3.05 0.75 8.90
N GLU A 51 3.49 0.82 10.15
CA GLU A 51 2.88 0.12 11.28
C GLU A 51 1.50 0.72 11.58
N ASN A 52 0.56 -0.12 12.05
CA ASN A 52 -0.81 0.36 12.32
C ASN A 52 -0.83 1.48 13.37
N ARG A 53 0.10 1.44 14.32
CA ARG A 53 0.24 2.46 15.36
C ARG A 53 0.73 3.79 14.79
N GLU A 54 1.72 3.76 13.89
CA GLU A 54 2.20 4.98 13.23
C GLU A 54 1.10 5.62 12.37
N ILE A 55 0.31 4.79 11.69
CA ILE A 55 -0.85 5.27 10.93
C ILE A 55 -1.85 5.94 11.89
N ALA A 56 -2.17 5.30 13.01
CA ALA A 56 -3.10 5.82 14.01
C ALA A 56 -2.67 7.20 14.52
N ASP A 57 -1.39 7.36 14.85
CA ASP A 57 -0.81 8.63 15.30
C ASP A 57 -0.87 9.69 14.19
N ARG A 58 -0.58 9.32 12.93
CA ARG A 58 -0.64 10.25 11.77
C ARG A 58 -2.04 10.74 11.45
N VAL A 59 -3.05 9.86 11.52
CA VAL A 59 -4.44 10.20 11.18
C VAL A 59 -5.25 10.70 12.37
N GLY A 60 -4.67 10.72 13.58
CA GLY A 60 -5.36 11.15 14.80
C GLY A 60 -6.47 10.20 15.25
N LEU A 61 -6.37 8.91 14.93
CA LEU A 61 -7.35 7.89 15.32
C LEU A 61 -6.74 6.91 16.33
N SER A 62 -7.59 6.20 17.07
CA SER A 62 -7.11 5.10 17.92
C SER A 62 -6.58 3.94 17.07
N LEU A 63 -5.62 3.18 17.58
CA LEU A 63 -5.12 1.95 16.95
C LEU A 63 -6.26 1.00 16.56
N ARG A 64 -7.23 0.79 17.47
CA ARG A 64 -8.41 -0.04 17.24
C ARG A 64 -9.26 0.48 16.07
N SER A 65 -9.40 1.79 15.93
CA SER A 65 -10.12 2.41 14.81
C SER A 65 -9.42 2.13 13.48
N VAL A 66 -8.08 2.25 13.45
CA VAL A 66 -7.28 1.94 12.27
C VAL A 66 -7.38 0.47 11.90
N GLU A 67 -7.25 -0.46 12.86
CA GLU A 67 -7.39 -1.90 12.62
C GLU A 67 -8.76 -2.28 12.06
N ARG A 68 -9.82 -1.70 12.62
CA ARG A 68 -11.19 -1.87 12.11
C ARG A 68 -11.31 -1.34 10.68
N LYS A 69 -10.80 -0.14 10.40
CA LYS A 69 -10.83 0.45 9.05
C LYS A 69 -10.02 -0.37 8.05
N LEU A 70 -8.87 -0.92 8.44
CA LEU A 70 -8.09 -1.85 7.63
C LEU A 70 -8.85 -3.15 7.32
N LYS A 71 -9.67 -3.64 8.25
CA LYS A 71 -10.57 -4.77 7.99
C LYS A 71 -11.61 -4.41 6.92
N VAL A 72 -12.26 -3.26 7.04
CA VAL A 72 -13.22 -2.75 6.05
C VAL A 72 -12.58 -2.58 4.67
N ILE A 73 -11.38 -2.00 4.59
CA ILE A 73 -10.61 -1.86 3.34
C ILE A 73 -10.41 -3.22 2.67
N ARG A 74 -9.99 -4.24 3.45
CA ARG A 74 -9.81 -5.60 2.94
C ARG A 74 -11.12 -6.20 2.42
N GLU A 75 -12.23 -6.03 3.15
CA GLU A 75 -13.56 -6.52 2.74
C GLU A 75 -13.99 -5.87 1.41
N LEU A 76 -13.91 -4.54 1.31
CA LEU A 76 -14.26 -3.79 0.09
C LEU A 76 -13.45 -4.24 -1.15
N TRP A 77 -12.16 -4.54 -0.97
CA TRP A 77 -11.33 -5.02 -2.08
C TRP A 77 -11.60 -6.49 -2.44
N GLN A 78 -12.02 -7.33 -1.49
CA GLN A 78 -12.42 -8.71 -1.80
C GLN A 78 -13.79 -8.75 -2.51
N GLU A 79 -14.72 -7.88 -2.14
CA GLU A 79 -16.05 -7.78 -2.78
C GLU A 79 -15.97 -7.30 -4.24
N ARG A 80 -14.87 -6.61 -4.62
CA ARG A 80 -14.60 -6.20 -6.00
C ARG A 80 -14.08 -7.32 -6.90
N ARG A 81 -13.86 -8.52 -6.37
CA ARG A 81 -13.29 -9.66 -7.11
C ARG A 81 -14.33 -10.38 -7.97
#